data_AF-A0A3M0XFT8-F1
#
_entry.id   AF-A0A3M0XFT8-F1
#
_cell.length_a   1.000
_cell.length_b   1.000
_cell.length_c   1.000
_cell.angle_alpha   90.00
_cell.angle_beta   90.00
_cell.angle_gamma   90.00
#
_symmetry.space_group_name_H-M   'P 1'
#
loop_
_entity.id
_entity.type
_entity.pdbx_description
1 polymer ?
#
loop_
_entity_poly.entity_id
_entity_poly.type
_entity_poly.pdbx_seq_one_letter_code
_entity_poly.pdbx_strand_id
1 'polypeptide(L)'
;MDDIFGALEKLIDFTSFRHKVLASNIANVDTPNYKAKDVVFRSVFDAEALKLIGTDEQHIVSQKQGNGEKVIYENTSQWGDGNNVE
;
A
#
# COMPACT_ATOMS: atom_id res chain seq x y z
N MET A 1 -5.85 -24.46 -2.44
CA MET A 1 -4.91 -24.28 -3.56
C MET A 1 -5.35 -23.09 -4.39
N ASP A 2 -6.61 -23.02 -4.81
CA ASP A 2 -7.16 -21.89 -5.57
C ASP A 2 -7.08 -20.53 -4.85
N ASP A 3 -7.25 -20.51 -3.52
CA ASP A 3 -7.17 -19.27 -2.73
C ASP A 3 -5.80 -18.58 -2.81
N ILE A 4 -4.72 -19.36 -2.92
CA ILE A 4 -3.35 -18.83 -3.00
C ILE A 4 -3.13 -18.14 -4.36
N PHE A 5 -3.66 -18.72 -5.43
CA PHE A 5 -3.56 -18.11 -6.76
C PHE A 5 -4.38 -16.81 -6.84
N GLY A 6 -5.57 -16.77 -6.22
CA GLY A 6 -6.37 -15.55 -6.15
C GLY A 6 -5.73 -14.44 -5.30
N ALA A 7 -5.05 -14.78 -4.19
CA ALA A 7 -4.29 -13.82 -3.39
C ALA A 7 -3.05 -13.29 -4.16
N LEU A 8 -2.35 -14.17 -4.88
CA LEU A 8 -1.20 -13.80 -5.71
C LEU A 8 -1.61 -12.87 -6.85
N GLU A 9 -2.73 -13.13 -7.52
CA GLU A 9 -3.28 -12.26 -8.57
C GLU A 9 -3.52 -10.85 -8.05
N LYS A 10 -4.21 -10.71 -6.90
CA LYS A 10 -4.45 -9.41 -6.25
C LYS A 10 -3.15 -8.70 -5.86
N LEU A 11 -2.15 -9.46 -5.40
CA LEU A 11 -0.83 -8.90 -5.07
C LEU A 11 -0.12 -8.36 -6.31
N ILE A 12 -0.15 -9.11 -7.42
CA ILE A 12 0.46 -8.68 -8.69
C ILE A 12 -0.25 -7.43 -9.22
N ASP A 13 -1.58 -7.40 -9.18
CA ASP A 13 -2.36 -6.23 -9.60
C ASP A 13 -2.05 -5.00 -8.75
N PHE A 14 -1.95 -5.18 -7.43
CA PHE A 14 -1.58 -4.10 -6.52
C PHE A 14 -0.17 -3.58 -6.79
N THR A 15 0.82 -4.47 -6.94
CA THR A 15 2.21 -4.06 -7.19
C THR A 15 2.33 -3.33 -8.54
N SER A 16 1.60 -3.78 -9.57
CA SER A 16 1.46 -3.09 -10.85
C SER A 16 0.85 -1.70 -10.69
N PHE A 17 -0.23 -1.57 -9.90
CA PHE A 17 -0.88 -0.29 -9.64
C PHE A 17 0.04 0.67 -8.87
N ARG A 18 0.73 0.21 -7.83
CA ARG A 18 1.70 1.02 -7.09
C ARG A 18 2.84 1.49 -7.98
N HIS A 19 3.37 0.64 -8.86
CA HIS A 19 4.38 1.05 -9.84
C HIS A 19 3.88 2.13 -10.80
N LYS A 20 2.61 2.09 -11.23
CA LYS A 20 2.04 3.18 -12.05
C LYS A 20 2.00 4.50 -11.30
N VAL A 21 1.65 4.46 -10.01
CA VAL A 21 1.65 5.67 -9.17
C VAL A 21 3.06 6.22 -8.98
N LEU A 22 4.05 5.37 -8.70
CA LEU A 22 5.46 5.77 -8.62
C LEU A 22 5.96 6.35 -9.95
N ALA A 23 5.64 5.70 -11.08
CA ALA A 23 6.00 6.22 -12.40
C ALA A 23 5.33 7.57 -12.68
N SER A 24 4.10 7.79 -12.19
CA SER A 24 3.44 9.08 -12.28
C SER A 24 4.12 10.14 -11.43
N ASN A 25 4.58 9.81 -10.22
CA ASN A 25 5.36 10.73 -9.40
C ASN A 25 6.67 11.11 -10.09
N ILE A 26 7.43 10.13 -10.61
CA ILE A 26 8.69 10.35 -11.34
C ILE A 26 8.46 11.22 -12.58
N ALA A 27 7.42 10.96 -13.36
CA ALA A 27 7.12 11.72 -14.57
C ALA A 27 6.75 13.19 -14.28
N ASN A 28 6.24 13.48 -13.09
CA ASN A 28 5.79 14.81 -12.68
C ASN A 28 6.70 15.49 -11.66
N VAL A 29 7.89 14.94 -11.41
CA VAL A 29 8.88 15.47 -10.46
C VAL A 29 9.28 16.92 -10.79
N ASP A 30 9.29 17.29 -12.07
CA ASP A 30 9.65 18.63 -12.55
C ASP A 30 8.42 19.54 -12.80
N THR A 31 7.21 19.07 -12.47
CA THR A 31 5.98 19.88 -12.64
C THR A 31 5.70 20.69 -11.38
N PRO A 32 5.65 22.03 -11.42
CA PRO A 32 5.47 22.84 -10.21
C PRO A 32 4.16 22.54 -9.48
N ASN A 33 4.19 22.52 -8.14
CA ASN A 33 3.06 22.21 -7.24
C ASN A 33 2.50 20.77 -7.32
N TYR A 34 3.27 19.81 -7.83
CA TYR A 34 2.86 18.42 -7.87
C TYR A 34 2.90 17.78 -6.47
N LYS A 35 1.87 16.98 -6.18
CA LYS A 35 1.74 16.23 -4.92
C LYS A 35 1.92 14.74 -5.16
N ALA A 36 2.97 14.17 -4.58
CA ALA A 36 3.27 12.75 -4.53
C ALA A 36 2.09 11.97 -3.95
N LYS A 37 1.77 10.87 -4.63
CA LYS A 37 0.72 9.93 -4.24
C LYS A 37 1.38 8.60 -3.89
N ASP A 38 0.87 7.92 -2.88
CA ASP A 38 1.22 6.51 -2.61
C ASP A 38 -0.04 5.68 -2.36
N VAL A 39 0.10 4.38 -2.57
CA VAL A 39 -0.97 3.40 -2.44
C VAL A 39 -0.64 2.47 -1.26
N VAL A 40 -1.55 2.40 -0.30
CA VAL A 40 -1.36 1.57 0.90
C VAL A 40 -2.03 0.20 0.75
N PHE A 41 -1.23 -0.87 0.82
CA PHE A 41 -1.67 -2.27 0.76
C PHE A 41 -2.17 -2.82 2.10
N ARG A 42 -3.16 -2.17 2.73
CA ARG A 42 -3.69 -2.63 4.02
C ARG A 42 -4.91 -3.54 3.90
N SER A 43 -5.77 -3.25 2.92
CA SER A 43 -7.04 -3.95 2.66
C SER A 43 -6.90 -5.46 2.44
N VAL A 44 -5.92 -5.89 1.63
CA VAL A 44 -5.75 -7.30 1.28
C VAL A 44 -5.25 -8.11 2.48
N PHE A 45 -4.36 -7.53 3.28
CA PHE A 45 -3.81 -8.17 4.47
C PHE A 45 -4.79 -8.18 5.65
N ASP A 46 -5.69 -7.20 5.73
CA ASP A 46 -6.73 -7.15 6.79
C ASP A 46 -7.89 -8.11 6.51
N ALA A 47 -8.24 -8.31 5.23
CA ALA A 47 -9.27 -9.26 4.82
C ALA A 47 -8.77 -10.71 4.93
N GLU A 48 -7.51 -10.95 4.52
CA GLU A 48 -6.74 -12.15 4.83
C GLU A 48 -5.87 -11.93 6.05
N ALA A 49 -6.47 -11.50 7.17
CA ALA A 49 -5.86 -11.73 8.46
C ALA A 49 -5.72 -13.26 8.59
N LEU A 50 -4.61 -13.78 8.07
CA LEU A 50 -4.18 -15.17 8.13
C LEU A 50 -4.44 -15.55 9.57
N LYS A 51 -5.46 -16.39 9.76
CA LYS A 51 -5.92 -16.73 11.10
C LYS A 51 -4.78 -17.55 11.69
N LEU A 52 -3.83 -16.88 12.34
CA LEU A 52 -2.67 -17.51 12.93
C LEU A 52 -3.22 -18.51 13.94
N ILE A 53 -3.03 -19.79 13.63
CA ILE A 53 -3.45 -20.86 14.50
C ILE A 53 -2.42 -20.88 15.62
N GLY A 54 -2.79 -20.33 16.77
CA GLY A 54 -2.00 -20.49 17.99
C GLY A 54 -2.05 -21.95 18.40
N THR A 55 -0.98 -22.69 18.12
CA THR A 55 -0.84 -24.08 18.57
C THR A 55 -0.39 -24.18 20.02
N ASP A 56 0.09 -23.06 20.59
CA ASP A 56 0.61 -22.94 21.95
C ASP A 56 0.12 -21.62 22.59
N GLU A 57 0.02 -21.58 23.92
CA GLU A 57 -0.43 -20.42 24.69
C GLU A 57 0.53 -19.23 24.59
N GLN A 58 1.79 -19.47 24.17
CA GLN A 58 2.78 -18.43 23.95
C GLN A 58 2.76 -17.84 22.52
N HIS A 59 1.89 -18.32 21.63
CA HIS A 59 1.83 -17.81 20.26
C HIS A 59 1.09 -16.46 20.18
N ILE A 60 1.62 -15.56 19.36
CA ILE A 60 1.03 -14.25 19.09
C ILE A 60 -0.27 -14.46 18.29
N VAL A 61 -1.40 -14.07 18.87
CA VAL A 61 -2.72 -14.16 18.23
C VAL A 61 -3.00 -12.86 17.47
N SER A 62 -3.42 -12.98 16.21
CA SER A 62 -3.67 -11.82 15.33
C SER A 62 -4.85 -10.95 15.82
N GLN A 63 -4.62 -9.65 15.96
CA GLN A 63 -5.61 -8.64 16.36
C GLN A 63 -6.09 -7.88 15.11
N LYS A 64 -7.40 -7.89 14.83
CA LYS A 64 -8.00 -7.18 13.69
C LYS A 64 -7.95 -5.67 13.88
N GLN A 65 -7.34 -4.94 12.94
CA GLN A 65 -7.48 -3.49 12.83
C GLN A 65 -7.79 -3.15 11.37
N GLY A 66 -9.08 -2.98 11.05
CA GLY A 66 -9.52 -2.70 9.67
C GLY A 66 -9.34 -1.24 9.28
N ASN A 67 -8.77 -1.00 8.10
CA ASN A 67 -9.13 0.16 7.29
C ASN A 67 -8.89 -0.09 5.80
N GLY A 68 -9.93 0.18 5.01
CA GLY A 68 -9.96 -0.03 3.56
C GLY A 68 -8.91 0.78 2.79
N GLU A 69 -8.63 0.29 1.57
CA GLU A 69 -7.74 0.90 0.57
C GLU A 69 -7.92 2.42 0.51
N LYS A 70 -6.87 3.13 0.93
CA LYS A 70 -6.84 4.58 0.91
C LYS A 70 -5.61 4.99 0.10
N VAL A 71 -5.83 5.70 -1.00
CA VAL A 71 -4.77 6.49 -1.63
C VAL A 71 -4.46 7.63 -0.67
N ILE A 72 -3.24 7.67 -0.16
CA ILE A 72 -2.78 8.70 0.76
C ILE A 72 -1.88 9.64 -0.04
N TYR A 73 -2.10 10.94 0.11
CA TYR A 73 -1.16 11.94 -0.38
C TYR A 73 -0.04 12.07 0.66
N GLU A 74 1.21 11.91 0.24
CA GLU A 74 2.34 12.14 1.15
C GLU A 74 2.40 13.63 1.51
N ASN A 75 2.44 13.95 2.80
CA ASN A 75 2.54 15.32 3.29
C ASN A 75 4.00 15.63 3.69
N THR A 76 4.93 15.38 2.78
CA THR A 76 6.36 15.65 2.96
C THR A 76 6.64 17.13 2.67
N SER A 77 7.64 17.70 3.34
CA SER A 77 8.04 19.11 3.22
C SER A 77 8.21 19.54 1.76
N GLN A 78 7.56 20.63 1.38
CA GLN A 78 7.64 21.17 0.02
C GLN A 78 9.02 21.77 -0.23
N TRP A 79 9.64 21.43 -1.37
CA TRP A 79 10.82 22.12 -1.87
C TRP A 79 10.45 23.51 -2.40
N GLY A 80 11.46 24.33 -2.72
CA GLY A 80 11.28 25.74 -3.10
C GLY A 80 10.37 26.00 -4.32
N ASP A 81 10.00 24.96 -5.07
CA ASP A 81 9.08 24.98 -6.21
C ASP A 81 7.65 24.46 -5.90
N GLY A 82 7.38 24.06 -4.66
CA GLY A 82 6.11 23.50 -4.22
C GLY A 82 5.94 21.99 -4.42
N ASN A 83 6.97 21.29 -4.91
CA ASN A 83 6.95 19.83 -5.07
C ASN A 83 7.33 19.09 -3.79
N ASN A 84 6.74 17.91 -3.61
CA ASN A 84 7.02 16.99 -2.51
C ASN A 84 7.41 15.58 -3.01
N VAL A 85 7.80 15.46 -4.28
CA VAL A 85 8.35 14.23 -4.87
C VAL A 85 9.85 14.23 -4.61
N GLU A 86 10.37 13.16 -3.97
CA GLU A 86 11.80 12.93 -3.73
C GLU A 86 12.43 11.97 -4.77
#